data_AF-A0A7V5L3H4-F1
#
_entry.id   AF-A0A7V5L3H4-F1
#
_cell.length_a   1.000
_cell.length_b   1.000
_cell.length_c   1.000
_cell.angle_alpha   90.00
_cell.angle_beta   90.00
_cell.angle_gamma   90.00
#
_symmetry.space_group_name_H-M   'P 1'
#
loop_
_entity.id
_entity.type
_entity.pdbx_description
1 polymer ?
#
loop_
_entity_poly.entity_id
_entity_poly.type
_entity_poly.pdbx_seq_one_letter_code
_entity_poly.pdbx_strand_id
1 'polypeptide(L)'
;TAVQFLSYEVVTGLSILAPIMIVGSLSFVDFNNYQSEGVWLVVYQPVAFVLFIIAGFAETNRTPFDLLEHEAEIISGYVTEYSGMRWGLFFIGEYANMITIGIIASVVFLGGYNDFLFIPGWIMILLKVGFSFFFMLWVRASWPHVRPDQLMWLCWKVLMPLAVLNIIITGIVILL
;
A
#
# COMPACT_ATOMS: atom_id res chain seq x y z
N THR A 1 14.86 -2.83 -11.84
CA THR A 1 14.20 -2.00 -10.80
C THR A 1 12.99 -1.26 -11.36
N ALA A 2 13.12 -0.35 -12.34
CA ALA A 2 11.98 0.44 -12.86
C ALA A 2 10.75 -0.39 -13.33
N VAL A 3 10.97 -1.50 -14.02
CA VAL A 3 9.89 -2.39 -14.49
C VAL A 3 9.09 -2.99 -13.33
N GLN A 4 9.74 -3.27 -12.20
CA GLN A 4 9.07 -3.82 -11.03
C GLN A 4 8.19 -2.77 -10.36
N PHE A 5 8.71 -1.57 -10.11
CA PHE A 5 7.92 -0.47 -9.56
C PHE A 5 6.67 -0.24 -10.37
N LEU A 6 6.82 -0.11 -11.69
CA LEU A 6 5.71 0.11 -12.61
C LEU A 6 4.71 -1.06 -12.58
N SER A 7 5.19 -2.30 -12.46
CA SER A 7 4.31 -3.48 -12.35
C SER A 7 3.46 -3.44 -11.08
N TYR A 8 4.05 -3.07 -9.94
CA TYR A 8 3.34 -2.98 -8.67
C TYR A 8 2.46 -1.73 -8.54
N GLU A 9 2.82 -0.63 -9.19
CA GLU A 9 1.98 0.56 -9.30
C GLU A 9 0.67 0.26 -10.03
N VAL A 10 0.71 -0.59 -11.05
CA VAL A 10 -0.53 -1.07 -11.70
C VAL A 10 -1.37 -1.88 -10.72
N VAL A 11 -0.75 -2.72 -9.87
CA VAL A 11 -1.47 -3.51 -8.85
C VAL A 11 -2.06 -2.62 -7.76
N THR A 12 -1.34 -1.60 -7.26
CA THR A 12 -1.89 -0.66 -6.28
C THR A 12 -3.10 0.07 -6.88
N GLY A 13 -2.99 0.55 -8.11
CA GLY A 13 -4.10 1.16 -8.84
C GLY A 13 -5.33 0.24 -8.95
N LEU A 14 -5.15 -1.00 -9.41
CA LEU A 14 -6.24 -1.97 -9.53
C LEU A 14 -6.86 -2.33 -8.17
N SER A 15 -6.06 -2.42 -7.12
CA SER A 15 -6.57 -2.76 -5.78
C SER A 15 -7.51 -1.70 -5.21
N ILE A 16 -7.33 -0.41 -5.57
CA ILE A 16 -8.17 0.70 -5.11
C ILE A 16 -9.47 0.81 -5.94
N LEU A 17 -9.53 0.26 -7.15
CA LEU A 17 -10.74 0.33 -7.97
C LEU A 17 -11.95 -0.35 -7.32
N ALA A 18 -11.77 -1.51 -6.69
CA ALA A 18 -12.86 -2.22 -6.02
C ALA A 18 -13.54 -1.37 -4.91
N PRO A 19 -12.80 -0.77 -3.94
CA PRO A 19 -13.43 0.10 -2.95
C PRO A 19 -13.97 1.42 -3.55
N ILE A 20 -13.39 1.96 -4.63
CA ILE A 20 -13.98 3.11 -5.36
C ILE A 20 -15.37 2.77 -5.89
N MET A 21 -15.56 1.57 -6.47
CA MET A 21 -16.85 1.16 -7.02
C MET A 21 -17.94 1.07 -5.95
N ILE A 22 -17.58 0.66 -4.72
CA ILE A 22 -18.52 0.57 -3.59
C ILE A 22 -18.94 1.96 -3.11
N VAL A 23 -17.99 2.88 -2.97
CA VAL A 23 -18.25 4.25 -2.48
C VAL A 23 -18.91 5.11 -3.56
N GLY A 24 -18.64 4.85 -4.84
CA GLY A 24 -19.18 5.62 -5.96
C GLY A 24 -18.58 7.02 -6.13
N SER A 25 -17.50 7.33 -5.40
CA SER A 25 -16.79 8.62 -5.44
C SER A 25 -15.28 8.42 -5.38
N LEU A 26 -14.54 9.40 -5.89
CA LEU A 26 -13.07 9.48 -5.82
C LEU A 26 -12.59 10.39 -4.67
N SER A 27 -13.50 11.06 -3.96
CA SER A 27 -13.15 11.98 -2.88
C SER A 27 -12.84 11.23 -1.58
N PHE A 28 -11.69 11.51 -0.97
CA PHE A 28 -11.33 10.95 0.34
C PHE A 28 -12.33 11.28 1.46
N VAL A 29 -13.05 12.41 1.34
CA VAL A 29 -14.09 12.80 2.29
C VAL A 29 -15.28 11.84 2.18
N ASP A 30 -15.65 11.44 0.96
CA ASP A 30 -16.78 10.54 0.73
C ASP A 30 -16.45 9.11 1.20
N PHE A 31 -15.19 8.67 1.03
CA PHE A 31 -14.70 7.42 1.63
C PHE A 31 -14.88 7.42 3.15
N ASN A 32 -14.47 8.52 3.80
CA ASN A 32 -14.56 8.64 5.25
C ASN A 32 -16.03 8.66 5.72
N ASN A 33 -16.91 9.39 5.04
CA ASN A 33 -18.33 9.45 5.36
C ASN A 33 -19.01 8.08 5.18
N TYR A 34 -18.71 7.37 4.09
CA TYR A 34 -19.22 6.02 3.85
C TYR A 34 -18.82 5.04 4.96
N GLN A 35 -17.57 5.11 5.42
CA GLN A 35 -17.06 4.27 6.51
C GLN A 35 -17.48 4.74 7.91
N SER A 36 -18.10 5.92 8.04
CA SER A 36 -18.67 6.42 9.30
C SER A 36 -20.05 5.81 9.56
N GLU A 37 -20.85 5.70 8.51
CA GLU A 37 -22.19 5.11 8.56
C GLU A 37 -22.17 3.58 8.45
N GLY A 38 -21.15 3.03 7.76
CA GLY A 38 -20.99 1.60 7.50
C GLY A 38 -19.88 0.91 8.30
N VAL A 39 -19.67 -0.37 8.02
CA VAL A 39 -18.50 -1.12 8.50
C VAL A 39 -17.27 -0.71 7.68
N TRP A 40 -16.08 -0.86 8.25
CA TRP A 40 -14.83 -0.57 7.53
C TRP A 40 -14.72 -1.38 6.23
N LEU A 41 -14.27 -0.70 5.17
CA LEU A 41 -14.09 -1.30 3.84
C LEU A 41 -13.16 -2.52 3.83
N VAL A 42 -12.29 -2.69 4.82
CA VAL A 42 -11.49 -3.93 4.99
C VAL A 42 -12.38 -5.17 5.09
N VAL A 43 -13.54 -5.06 5.74
CA VAL A 43 -14.45 -6.19 5.94
C VAL A 43 -15.18 -6.53 4.65
N TYR A 44 -15.57 -5.53 3.86
CA TYR A 44 -16.23 -5.74 2.58
C TYR A 44 -15.26 -6.21 1.50
N GLN A 45 -14.02 -5.73 1.53
CA GLN A 45 -13.01 -5.94 0.50
C GLN A 45 -11.65 -6.36 1.08
N PRO A 46 -11.58 -7.53 1.76
CA PRO A 46 -10.33 -8.00 2.36
C PRO A 46 -9.28 -8.34 1.29
N VAL A 47 -9.71 -8.80 0.11
CA VAL A 47 -8.82 -9.13 -1.01
C VAL A 47 -8.14 -7.87 -1.55
N ALA A 48 -8.91 -6.79 -1.76
CA ALA A 48 -8.36 -5.50 -2.19
C ALA A 48 -7.36 -4.94 -1.17
N PHE A 49 -7.66 -5.06 0.12
CA PHE A 49 -6.76 -4.60 1.17
C PHE A 49 -5.43 -5.37 1.18
N VAL A 50 -5.48 -6.70 1.09
CA VAL A 50 -4.26 -7.52 1.05
C VAL A 50 -3.41 -7.20 -0.20
N LEU A 51 -4.05 -7.04 -1.36
CA LEU A 51 -3.38 -6.62 -2.59
C LEU A 51 -2.72 -5.25 -2.44
N PHE A 52 -3.42 -4.28 -1.86
CA PHE A 52 -2.91 -2.94 -1.62
C PHE A 52 -1.69 -2.95 -0.68
N ILE A 53 -1.76 -3.72 0.40
CA ILE A 53 -0.64 -3.84 1.35
C ILE A 53 0.59 -4.48 0.69
N ILE A 54 0.42 -5.61 0.00
CA ILE A 54 1.54 -6.29 -0.68
C ILE A 54 2.17 -5.38 -1.73
N ALA A 55 1.36 -4.67 -2.52
CA ALA A 55 1.87 -3.77 -3.53
C ALA A 55 2.50 -2.50 -2.93
N GLY A 56 1.97 -1.98 -1.82
CA GLY A 56 2.58 -0.89 -1.07
C GLY A 56 3.96 -1.23 -0.48
N PHE A 57 4.20 -2.48 -0.06
CA PHE A 57 5.54 -2.92 0.33
C PHE A 57 6.52 -2.90 -0.85
N ALA A 58 6.08 -3.29 -2.05
CA ALA A 58 6.92 -3.27 -3.24
C ALA A 58 7.22 -1.84 -3.73
N GLU A 59 6.26 -0.92 -3.58
CA GLU A 59 6.43 0.49 -3.98
C GLU A 59 7.33 1.29 -3.01
N THR A 60 7.35 0.90 -1.73
CA THR A 60 8.24 1.50 -0.72
C THR A 60 9.66 0.96 -0.74
N ASN A 61 9.96 -0.05 -1.57
CA ASN A 61 11.24 -0.77 -1.61
C ASN A 61 11.68 -1.26 -0.24
N ARG A 62 10.76 -1.74 0.59
CA ARG A 62 11.13 -2.25 1.90
C ARG A 62 11.18 -3.76 1.91
N THR A 63 12.15 -4.28 2.65
CA THR A 63 12.32 -5.70 2.91
C THR A 63 10.99 -6.29 3.38
N PRO A 64 10.47 -7.36 2.77
CA PRO A 64 11.15 -8.35 1.92
C PRO A 64 11.32 -8.01 0.43
N PHE A 65 10.76 -6.89 -0.06
CA PHE A 65 10.71 -6.51 -1.48
C PHE A 65 11.68 -5.38 -1.84
N ASP A 66 12.82 -5.34 -1.15
CA ASP A 66 13.86 -4.34 -1.35
C ASP A 66 14.91 -4.81 -2.35
N LEU A 67 14.97 -4.14 -3.50
CA LEU A 67 15.96 -4.39 -4.55
C LEU A 67 16.91 -3.22 -4.77
N LEU A 68 16.61 -2.03 -4.23
CA LEU A 68 17.46 -0.86 -4.40
C LEU A 68 18.57 -0.82 -3.33
N GLU A 69 18.28 -1.31 -2.12
CA GLU A 69 19.22 -1.37 -0.99
C GLU A 69 19.99 -2.70 -0.95
N HIS A 70 19.67 -3.65 -1.84
CA HIS A 70 20.23 -5.01 -1.76
C HIS A 70 21.72 -5.06 -2.16
N GLU A 71 22.59 -5.26 -1.17
CA GLU A 71 24.06 -5.34 -1.31
C GLU A 71 24.56 -6.41 -2.31
N ALA A 72 23.70 -7.38 -2.68
CA ALA A 72 24.05 -8.46 -3.60
C ALA A 72 23.88 -8.13 -5.10
N GLU A 73 23.21 -7.03 -5.47
CA GLU A 73 23.24 -6.51 -6.84
C GLU A 73 24.29 -5.38 -6.92
N ILE A 74 25.21 -5.50 -7.88
CA ILE A 74 26.61 -5.00 -7.83
C ILE A 74 26.78 -3.47 -7.62
N ILE A 75 25.72 -2.65 -7.70
CA ILE A 75 25.77 -1.20 -7.43
C ILE A 75 24.42 -0.75 -6.84
N SER A 76 24.37 -0.34 -5.57
CA SER A 76 23.17 0.26 -4.95
C SER A 76 22.96 1.66 -5.54
N GLY A 77 22.06 1.76 -6.52
CA GLY A 77 21.86 2.90 -7.44
C GLY A 77 22.19 4.29 -6.85
N TYR A 78 21.20 4.99 -6.28
CA TYR A 78 21.41 6.35 -5.79
C TYR A 78 22.29 6.41 -4.52
N VAL A 79 22.45 5.29 -3.79
CA VAL A 79 23.24 5.23 -2.55
C VAL A 79 24.74 5.31 -2.86
N THR A 80 25.18 4.78 -3.99
CA THR A 80 26.59 4.81 -4.41
C THR A 80 26.99 6.10 -5.13
N GLU A 81 26.04 6.76 -5.81
CA GLU A 81 26.31 7.95 -6.63
C GLU A 81 26.21 9.28 -5.88
N TYR A 82 25.43 9.34 -4.79
CA TYR A 82 25.17 10.58 -4.06
C TYR A 82 25.74 10.56 -2.63
N SER A 83 26.25 11.70 -2.16
CA SER A 83 26.78 11.88 -0.80
C SER A 83 26.17 13.09 -0.07
N GLY A 84 26.32 13.12 1.26
CA GLY A 84 25.89 14.23 2.11
C GLY A 84 24.37 14.46 2.11
N MET A 85 23.95 15.71 1.90
CA MET A 85 22.53 16.10 1.94
C MET A 85 21.70 15.50 0.79
N ARG A 86 22.30 15.33 -0.40
CA ARG A 86 21.58 14.76 -1.57
C ARG A 86 21.17 13.32 -1.32
N TRP A 87 22.06 12.54 -0.70
CA TRP A 87 21.76 11.19 -0.22
C TRP A 87 20.62 11.19 0.80
N GLY A 88 20.67 12.10 1.78
CA GLY A 88 19.63 12.23 2.81
C GLY A 88 18.24 12.55 2.24
N LEU A 89 18.15 13.36 1.18
CA LEU A 89 16.88 13.68 0.53
C LEU A 89 16.21 12.46 -0.12
N PHE A 90 16.98 11.51 -0.67
CA PHE A 90 16.42 10.27 -1.20
C PHE A 90 15.78 9.43 -0.09
N PHE A 91 16.45 9.27 1.05
CA PHE A 91 15.89 8.54 2.19
C PHE A 91 14.64 9.22 2.75
N ILE A 92 14.64 10.55 2.88
CA ILE A 92 13.45 11.30 3.30
C ILE A 92 12.30 11.06 2.31
N GLY A 93 12.57 11.02 1.01
CA GLY A 93 11.58 10.70 -0.02
C GLY A 93 10.99 9.30 0.13
N GLU A 94 11.80 8.28 0.38
CA GLU A 94 11.31 6.92 0.60
C GLU A 94 10.43 6.81 1.86
N TYR A 95 10.86 7.44 2.97
CA TYR A 95 10.06 7.47 4.20
C TYR A 95 8.78 8.30 4.04
N ALA A 96 8.81 9.38 3.26
CA ALA A 96 7.62 10.12 2.90
C ALA A 96 6.64 9.23 2.11
N ASN A 97 7.14 8.39 1.19
CA ASN A 97 6.30 7.45 0.45
C ASN A 97 5.65 6.40 1.38
N MET A 98 6.39 5.89 2.36
CA MET A 98 5.82 4.98 3.38
C MET A 98 4.66 5.63 4.15
N ILE A 99 4.82 6.90 4.54
CA ILE A 99 3.76 7.64 5.23
C ILE A 99 2.56 7.83 4.30
N THR A 100 2.79 8.17 3.03
CA THR A 100 1.72 8.35 2.02
C THR A 100 0.90 7.07 1.83
N ILE A 101 1.55 5.92 1.67
CA ILE A 101 0.86 4.63 1.54
C ILE A 101 0.10 4.29 2.82
N GLY A 102 0.66 4.60 4.01
CA GLY A 102 -0.03 4.46 5.29
C GLY A 102 -1.28 5.34 5.41
N ILE A 103 -1.24 6.58 4.90
CA ILE A 103 -2.39 7.49 4.86
C ILE A 103 -3.48 6.93 3.93
N ILE A 104 -3.11 6.51 2.71
CA ILE A 104 -4.05 5.96 1.73
C ILE A 104 -4.69 4.68 2.28
N ALA A 105 -3.92 3.76 2.85
CA ALA A 105 -4.44 2.57 3.51
C ALA A 105 -5.44 2.93 4.63
N SER A 106 -5.10 3.92 5.44
CA SER A 106 -5.92 4.35 6.57
C SER A 106 -7.26 4.93 6.11
N VAL A 107 -7.24 5.78 5.09
CA VAL A 107 -8.43 6.46 4.56
C VAL A 107 -9.29 5.52 3.73
N VAL A 108 -8.72 4.77 2.79
CA VAL A 108 -9.52 3.94 1.87
C VAL A 108 -10.06 2.68 2.56
N PHE A 109 -9.30 2.08 3.47
CA PHE A 109 -9.62 0.74 3.98
C PHE A 109 -10.02 0.74 5.46
N LEU A 110 -9.30 1.48 6.30
CA LEU A 110 -9.39 1.38 7.77
C LEU A 110 -10.31 2.44 8.42
N GLY A 111 -11.22 3.07 7.68
CA GLY A 111 -12.21 4.00 8.25
C GLY A 111 -11.69 5.41 8.55
N GLY A 112 -10.62 5.85 7.88
CA GLY A 112 -10.18 7.25 7.85
C GLY A 112 -9.98 7.91 9.21
N TYR A 113 -10.45 9.15 9.32
CA TYR A 113 -10.37 10.01 10.50
C TYR A 113 -11.67 10.00 11.31
N ASN A 114 -12.48 8.95 11.20
CA ASN A 114 -13.68 8.80 12.02
C ASN A 114 -13.32 8.63 13.50
N ASP A 115 -14.12 9.27 14.35
CA ASP A 115 -14.04 9.11 15.80
C ASP A 115 -14.37 7.65 16.15
N PHE A 116 -13.56 7.05 17.04
CA PHE A 116 -13.83 5.72 17.55
C PHE A 116 -13.89 5.78 19.07
N LEU A 117 -15.07 5.49 19.61
CA LEU A 117 -15.35 5.55 21.04
C LEU A 117 -15.03 6.93 21.64
N PHE A 118 -13.83 7.06 22.22
CA PHE A 118 -13.35 8.24 22.94
C PHE A 118 -12.14 8.92 22.25
N ILE A 119 -11.62 8.34 21.17
CA ILE A 119 -10.44 8.87 20.48
C ILE A 119 -10.90 9.84 19.38
N PRO A 120 -10.47 11.11 19.42
CA PRO A 120 -10.81 12.07 18.38
C PRO A 120 -10.15 11.71 17.05
N GLY A 121 -10.83 12.02 15.95
CA GLY A 121 -10.53 11.55 14.61
C GLY A 121 -9.12 11.86 14.11
N TRP A 122 -8.58 13.02 14.49
CA TRP A 122 -7.22 13.41 14.15
C TRP A 122 -6.15 12.58 14.87
N ILE A 123 -6.42 12.09 16.10
CA ILE A 123 -5.53 11.14 16.79
C ILE A 123 -5.69 9.76 16.15
N MET A 124 -6.92 9.39 15.77
CA MET A 124 -7.18 8.08 15.18
C MET A 124 -6.42 7.88 13.86
N ILE A 125 -6.42 8.88 12.97
CA ILE A 125 -5.65 8.77 11.72
C ILE A 125 -4.15 8.66 11.97
N LEU A 126 -3.61 9.40 12.95
CA LEU A 126 -2.19 9.30 13.34
C LEU A 126 -1.85 7.92 13.90
N LEU A 127 -2.73 7.34 14.71
CA LEU A 127 -2.56 5.98 15.23
C LEU A 127 -2.62 4.93 14.13
N LYS A 128 -3.54 5.06 13.16
CA LYS A 128 -3.64 4.12 12.02
C LYS A 128 -2.42 4.21 11.10
N VAL A 129 -1.97 5.43 10.78
CA VAL A 129 -0.75 5.65 9.99
C VAL A 129 0.48 5.12 10.75
N GLY A 130 0.58 5.42 12.05
CA GLY A 130 1.64 4.92 12.91
C GLY A 130 1.65 3.39 13.03
N PHE A 131 0.46 2.77 13.10
CA PHE A 131 0.31 1.32 13.07
C PHE A 131 0.74 0.74 11.72
N SER A 132 0.32 1.34 10.60
CA SER A 132 0.72 0.89 9.26
C SER A 132 2.24 1.01 9.07
N PHE A 133 2.85 2.07 9.60
CA PHE A 133 4.30 2.26 9.59
C PHE A 133 5.01 1.23 10.46
N PHE A 134 4.54 1.03 11.70
CA PHE A 134 5.06 -0.01 12.60
C PHE A 134 4.94 -1.41 11.97
N PHE A 135 3.81 -1.70 11.32
CA PHE A 135 3.58 -2.96 10.61
C PHE A 135 4.60 -3.16 9.50
N MET A 136 4.90 -2.13 8.71
CA MET A 136 5.94 -2.21 7.67
C MET A 136 7.34 -2.47 8.27
N LEU A 137 7.67 -1.84 9.40
CA LEU A 137 8.93 -2.10 10.11
C LEU A 137 8.99 -3.50 10.72
N TRP A 138 7.88 -4.00 11.24
CA TRP A 138 7.81 -5.33 11.83
C TRP A 138 8.00 -6.42 10.77
N VAL A 139 7.36 -6.26 9.60
CA VAL A 139 7.57 -7.16 8.45
C VAL A 139 9.04 -7.12 8.00
N ARG A 140 9.65 -5.93 7.94
CA ARG A 140 11.09 -5.78 7.66
C ARG A 140 11.98 -6.59 8.60
N ALA A 141 11.68 -6.58 9.90
CA ALA A 141 12.47 -7.33 10.88
C ALA A 141 12.23 -8.85 10.83
N SER A 142 11.08 -9.28 10.32
CA SER A 142 10.63 -10.67 10.45
C SER A 142 10.89 -11.53 9.21
N TRP A 143 10.99 -10.93 8.01
CA TRP A 143 11.00 -11.67 6.75
C TRP A 143 12.34 -11.57 6.00
N PRO A 144 12.79 -12.65 5.35
CA PRO A 144 13.98 -12.63 4.51
C PRO A 144 13.72 -11.92 3.18
N HIS A 145 14.80 -11.48 2.53
CA HIS A 145 14.76 -10.88 1.20
C HIS A 145 14.27 -11.87 0.14
N VAL A 146 13.42 -11.39 -0.77
CA VAL A 146 12.88 -12.16 -1.89
C VAL A 146 13.59 -11.79 -3.18
N ARG A 147 13.87 -12.79 -4.03
CA ARG A 147 14.56 -12.58 -5.30
C ARG A 147 13.66 -11.82 -6.30
N PRO A 148 14.21 -10.86 -7.11
CA PRO A 148 13.42 -10.10 -8.08
C PRO A 148 12.57 -10.96 -9.02
N ASP A 149 13.11 -12.08 -9.49
CA ASP A 149 12.42 -13.00 -10.40
C ASP A 149 11.14 -13.59 -9.77
N GLN A 150 11.19 -13.94 -8.48
CA GLN A 150 10.05 -14.47 -7.74
C GLN A 150 9.00 -13.39 -7.50
N LEU A 151 9.46 -12.16 -7.31
CA LEU A 151 8.60 -11.01 -7.09
C LEU A 151 7.81 -10.66 -8.36
N MET A 152 8.47 -10.63 -9.51
CA MET A 152 7.81 -10.47 -10.82
C MET A 152 6.84 -11.61 -11.14
N TRP A 153 7.20 -12.84 -10.79
CA TRP A 153 6.29 -13.97 -10.93
C TRP A 153 5.04 -13.80 -10.05
N LEU A 154 5.18 -13.36 -8.80
CA LEU A 154 4.08 -13.10 -7.88
C LEU A 154 3.16 -11.99 -8.41
N CYS A 155 3.74 -10.88 -8.87
CA CYS A 155 3.00 -9.76 -9.43
C CYS A 155 2.12 -10.18 -10.62
N TRP A 156 2.72 -10.82 -11.62
CA TRP A 156 2.06 -11.11 -12.88
C TRP A 156 1.14 -12.33 -12.84
N LYS A 157 1.49 -13.38 -12.08
CA LYS A 157 0.69 -14.62 -12.05
C LYS A 157 -0.34 -14.66 -10.94
N VAL A 158 -0.13 -13.92 -9.85
CA VAL A 158 -1.00 -13.98 -8.68
C VAL A 158 -1.71 -12.65 -8.46
N LEU A 159 -0.97 -11.58 -8.21
CA LEU A 159 -1.56 -10.30 -7.77
C LEU A 159 -2.42 -9.65 -8.85
N MET A 160 -1.92 -9.55 -10.08
CA MET A 160 -2.63 -8.93 -11.20
C MET A 160 -3.94 -9.67 -11.53
N PRO A 161 -3.97 -11.00 -11.76
CA PRO A 161 -5.22 -11.72 -12.01
C PRO A 161 -6.19 -11.63 -10.83
N LEU A 162 -5.69 -11.68 -9.59
CA LEU A 162 -6.52 -11.57 -8.40
C LEU A 162 -7.17 -10.19 -8.29
N ALA A 163 -6.44 -9.13 -8.59
CA ALA A 163 -6.96 -7.76 -8.57
C ALA A 163 -8.10 -7.59 -9.59
N VAL A 164 -7.89 -8.07 -10.83
CA VAL A 164 -8.91 -8.01 -11.88
C VAL A 164 -10.14 -8.83 -11.52
N LEU A 165 -9.96 -10.05 -11.00
CA LEU A 165 -11.07 -10.88 -10.54
C LEU A 165 -11.86 -10.18 -9.43
N ASN A 166 -11.17 -9.55 -8.48
CA ASN A 166 -11.82 -8.85 -7.38
C ASN A 166 -12.69 -7.69 -7.88
N ILE A 167 -12.21 -6.92 -8.86
CA ILE A 167 -12.99 -5.84 -9.50
C ILE A 167 -14.24 -6.40 -10.18
N ILE A 168 -14.10 -7.48 -10.95
CA ILE A 168 -15.22 -8.10 -11.67
C ILE A 168 -16.29 -8.60 -10.68
N ILE A 169 -15.87 -9.31 -9.63
CA ILE A 169 -16.79 -9.81 -8.58
C ILE A 169 -17.50 -8.64 -7.92
N THR A 170 -16.78 -7.58 -7.56
CA THR A 170 -17.36 -6.39 -6.94
C THR A 170 -18.38 -5.72 -7.87
N GLY A 171 -18.08 -5.63 -9.17
CA GLY A 171 -19.01 -5.10 -10.17
C GLY A 171 -20.28 -5.93 -10.30
N ILE A 172 -20.18 -7.26 -10.28
CA ILE A 172 -21.35 -8.15 -10.32
C ILE A 172 -22.20 -8.00 -9.06
N VAL A 173 -21.57 -7.92 -7.88
CA VAL A 173 -22.29 -7.77 -6.60
C VAL A 173 -23.04 -6.44 -6.51
N ILE A 174 -22.50 -5.36 -7.08
CA ILE A 174 -23.19 -4.05 -7.10
C ILE A 174 -24.37 -4.03 -8.08
N LEU A 175 -24.32 -4.84 -9.15
CA LEU A 175 -25.38 -4.91 -10.15
C LEU A 175 -26.56 -5.80 -9.74
N LEU A 176 -26.35 -6.74 -8.81
CA LEU A 176 -27.37 -7.63 -8.26
C LEU A 176 -28.14 -6.97 -7.12
#